data_AF-A0A1Q7W882-F1
#
_entry.id   AF-A0A1Q7W882-F1
#
_cell.length_a   1.000
_cell.length_b   1.000
_cell.length_c   1.000
_cell.angle_alpha   90.00
_cell.angle_beta   90.00
_cell.angle_gamma   90.00
#
_symmetry.space_group_name_H-M   'P 1'
#
loop_
_entity.id
_entity.type
_entity.pdbx_description
1 polymer ?
#
loop_
_entity_poly.entity_id
_entity_poly.type
_entity_poly.pdbx_seq_one_letter_code
_entity_poly.pdbx_strand_id
1 'polypeptide(L)' 'MRSATAFYSLVLPEPDAVAELASQIQDVAIEETGGQALPPCPGHPHPLSPHVVDGVAVWECPRDPARHREPILP' A
#
# COMPACT_ATOMS: atom_id res chain seq x y z
N MET A 1 10.06 -7.01 18.99
CA MET A 1 8.87 -6.59 18.20
C MET A 1 8.26 -5.39 18.90
N ARG A 2 8.33 -4.20 18.29
CA ARG A 2 7.52 -3.06 18.74
C ARG A 2 6.07 -3.33 18.32
N SER A 3 5.12 -2.98 19.18
CA SER A 3 3.70 -3.05 18.83
C SER A 3 3.36 -1.86 17.95
N ALA A 4 2.79 -2.11 16.78
CA ALA A 4 2.23 -1.08 15.91
C ALA A 4 0.69 -1.11 15.99
N THR A 5 0.04 0.05 15.87
CA THR A 5 -1.42 0.19 15.90
C THR A 5 -1.88 0.79 14.59
N ALA A 6 -2.88 0.17 13.96
CA ALA A 6 -3.54 0.68 12.76
C ALA A 6 -5.00 1.07 13.08
N PHE A 7 -5.47 2.15 12.48
CA PHE A 7 -6.82 2.69 12.61
C PHE A 7 -7.49 2.72 11.24
N TYR A 8 -8.68 2.15 11.11
CA TYR A 8 -9.50 2.28 9.91
C TYR A 8 -10.97 2.42 10.31
N SER A 9 -11.75 3.09 9.46
CA SER A 9 -13.19 3.25 9.68
C SER A 9 -13.93 2.01 9.18
N LEU A 10 -14.80 1.45 10.03
CA LEU A 10 -15.68 0.33 9.68
C LEU A 10 -16.83 0.71 8.75
N VAL A 11 -16.94 1.99 8.37
CA VAL A 11 -18.02 2.53 7.52
C VAL A 11 -17.50 2.84 6.10
N LEU A 12 -16.27 2.45 5.77
CA LEU A 12 -15.72 2.59 4.42
C LEU A 12 -16.07 1.38 3.55
N PRO A 13 -16.22 1.56 2.23
CA PRO A 13 -16.22 0.44 1.30
C PRO A 13 -14.96 -0.42 1.47
N GLU A 14 -15.07 -1.73 1.23
CA GLU A 14 -13.97 -2.68 1.42
C GLU A 14 -12.66 -2.26 0.71
N PRO A 15 -12.66 -1.80 -0.56
CA PRO A 15 -11.43 -1.41 -1.24
C PRO A 15 -10.70 -0.25 -0.54
N ASP A 16 -11.45 0.72 -0.03
CA ASP A 16 -10.91 1.85 0.73
C ASP A 16 -10.32 1.37 2.07
N ALA A 17 -11.02 0.48 2.78
CA ALA A 17 -10.52 -0.11 4.02
C ALA A 17 -9.22 -0.92 3.79
N VAL A 18 -9.13 -1.65 2.68
CA VAL A 18 -7.93 -2.41 2.29
C VAL A 18 -6.78 -1.47 1.98
N ALA A 19 -6.99 -0.43 1.17
CA ALA A 19 -5.95 0.53 0.81
C ALA A 19 -5.42 1.29 2.05
N GLU A 20 -6.30 1.75 2.93
CA GLU A 20 -5.93 2.45 4.17
C GLU A 20 -5.16 1.56 5.15
N LEU A 21 -5.59 0.31 5.31
CA LEU A 21 -4.87 -0.65 6.16
C LEU A 21 -3.51 -1.01 5.56
N ALA A 22 -3.45 -1.20 4.24
CA ALA A 22 -2.21 -1.49 3.53
C ALA A 22 -1.20 -0.34 3.65
N SER A 23 -1.65 0.92 3.57
CA SER A 23 -0.81 2.09 3.79
C SER A 23 -0.17 2.08 5.18
N GLN A 24 -0.95 1.81 6.22
CA GLN A 24 -0.44 1.80 7.59
C GLN A 24 0.52 0.63 7.87
N ILE A 25 0.26 -0.55 7.30
CA ILE A 25 1.18 -1.69 7.37
C ILE A 25 2.47 -1.37 6.64
N GLN A 26 2.39 -0.74 5.46
CA GLN A 26 3.53 -0.32 4.68
C GLN A 26 4.43 0.64 5.45
N ASP A 27 3.87 1.68 6.06
CA ASP A 27 4.65 2.66 6.82
C ASP A 27 5.48 1.98 7.92
N VAL A 28 4.83 1.12 8.71
CA VAL A 28 5.50 0.34 9.76
C VAL A 28 6.56 -0.59 9.19
N ALA A 29 6.27 -1.28 8.08
CA ALA A 29 7.21 -2.20 7.46
C ALA A 29 8.45 -1.48 6.90
N ILE A 30 8.27 -0.32 6.27
CA ILE A 30 9.35 0.53 5.77
C ILE A 30 10.22 0.99 6.94
N GLU A 31 9.61 1.44 8.05
CA GLU A 31 10.33 1.84 9.25
C GLU A 31 11.16 0.70 9.85
N GLU A 32 10.55 -0.47 10.06
CA GLU A 32 11.21 -1.62 10.71
C GLU A 32 12.31 -2.25 9.82
N THR A 33 12.24 -2.08 8.51
CA THR A 33 13.28 -2.52 7.57
C THR A 33 14.38 -1.47 7.31
N GLY A 34 14.29 -0.29 7.94
CA GLY A 34 15.27 0.78 7.73
C GLY A 34 15.17 1.46 6.36
N GLY A 35 13.96 1.55 5.80
CA GLY A 35 13.68 2.28 4.58
C GLY A 35 13.62 1.43 3.31
N GLN A 36 13.45 0.12 3.41
CA GLN A 36 13.29 -0.72 2.23
C GLN A 36 11.99 -0.36 1.48
N ALA A 37 12.03 -0.30 0.16
CA ALA A 37 10.83 -0.12 -0.66
C ALA A 37 9.93 -1.37 -0.59
N LEU A 38 8.76 -1.24 0.05
CA LEU A 38 7.85 -2.36 0.32
C LEU A 38 6.39 -1.96 0.03
N PRO A 39 5.68 -2.65 -0.89
CA PRO A 39 6.24 -3.54 -1.90
C PRO A 39 7.09 -2.75 -2.91
N PRO A 40 8.15 -3.34 -3.48
CA PRO A 40 9.06 -2.64 -4.36
C PRO A 40 8.43 -2.39 -5.73
N CYS A 41 8.62 -1.18 -6.29
CA CYS A 41 8.27 -0.93 -7.68
C CYS A 41 9.22 -1.69 -8.64
N PRO A 42 8.73 -2.47 -9.62
CA PRO A 42 9.59 -3.24 -10.53
C PRO A 42 10.51 -2.39 -11.43
N GLY A 43 10.21 -1.09 -11.59
CA GLY A 43 10.93 -0.19 -12.49
C GLY A 43 11.75 0.91 -11.81
N HIS A 44 11.61 1.11 -10.50
CA HIS A 44 12.12 2.30 -9.82
C HIS A 44 12.44 2.03 -8.33
N PRO A 45 13.35 2.80 -7.70
CA PRO A 45 13.74 2.60 -6.31
C PRO A 45 12.79 3.31 -5.33
N HIS A 46 11.51 2.94 -5.33
CA HIS A 46 10.50 3.44 -4.38
C HIS A 46 9.45 2.36 -4.08
N PRO A 47 8.76 2.45 -2.92
CA PRO A 47 7.62 1.59 -2.66
C PRO A 47 6.46 1.92 -3.62
N LEU A 48 5.66 0.91 -3.94
CA LEU A 48 4.35 1.14 -4.57
C LEU A 48 3.42 1.81 -3.56
N SER A 49 2.50 2.66 -4.03
CA SER A 49 1.52 3.33 -3.18
C SER A 49 0.18 2.62 -3.26
N PRO A 50 -0.53 2.40 -2.14
CA PRO A 50 -1.86 1.82 -2.15
C PRO A 50 -2.87 2.85 -2.64
N HIS A 51 -3.74 2.46 -3.57
CA HIS A 51 -4.80 3.29 -4.13
C HIS A 51 -6.06 2.46 -4.40
N VAL A 52 -7.20 3.12 -4.60
CA VAL A 52 -8.41 2.48 -5.13
C VAL A 52 -8.60 2.92 -6.58
N VAL A 53 -8.67 1.97 -7.49
CA VAL A 53 -8.93 2.24 -8.92
C VAL A 53 -10.02 1.31 -9.42
N ASP A 54 -11.05 1.88 -10.04
CA ASP A 54 -12.21 1.16 -10.57
C ASP A 54 -12.86 0.21 -9.54
N GLY A 55 -12.86 0.62 -8.27
CA GLY A 55 -13.41 -0.16 -7.15
C GLY A 55 -12.51 -1.30 -6.65
N VAL A 56 -11.24 -1.34 -7.05
CA VAL A 56 -10.27 -2.34 -6.61
C VAL A 56 -9.11 -1.66 -5.88
N ALA A 57 -8.75 -2.18 -4.70
CA ALA A 57 -7.56 -1.76 -3.99
C ALA A 57 -6.31 -2.32 -4.69
N VAL A 58 -5.39 -1.44 -5.08
CA VAL A 58 -4.21 -1.76 -5.88
C VAL A 58 -2.95 -1.17 -5.27
N TRP A 59 -1.83 -1.85 -5.43
CA TRP A 59 -0.50 -1.26 -5.38
C TRP A 59 -0.23 -0.60 -6.73
N GLU A 60 0.15 0.67 -6.73
CA GLU A 60 0.39 1.45 -7.93
C GLU A 60 1.74 2.17 -7.88
N CYS A 61 2.39 2.30 -9.03
CA CYS A 61 3.61 3.08 -9.15
C CYS A 61 3.32 4.59 -8.98
N PRO A 62 3.83 5.27 -7.94
CA PRO A 62 3.56 6.70 -7.74
C PRO A 62 4.21 7.62 -8.78
N ARG A 63 5.16 7.10 -9.57
CA ARG A 63 5.85 7.86 -10.63
C ARG A 63 5.22 7.66 -12.00
N ASP A 64 4.66 6.48 -12.26
CA ASP A 64 4.12 6.09 -13.56
C ASP A 64 3.01 5.03 -13.37
N PRO A 65 1.79 5.46 -13.00
CA PRO A 65 0.65 4.56 -12.76
C PRO A 65 0.36 3.60 -13.90
N ALA A 66 0.58 4.03 -15.15
CA ALA A 66 0.31 3.23 -16.33
C ALA A 66 1.29 2.07 -16.51
N ARG A 67 2.49 2.18 -15.92
CA ARG A 67 3.57 1.19 -16.08
C ARG A 67 3.45 0.01 -15.11
N HIS A 68 2.94 0.24 -13.90
CA HIS A 68 2.76 -0.85 -12.96
C HIS A 68 1.63 -0.57 -11.97
N ARG A 69 0.70 -1.52 -11.92
CA ARG A 69 -0.41 -1.60 -10.99
C ARG A 69 -0.76 -3.07 -10.77
N GLU A 70 -1.01 -3.48 -9.54
CA GLU A 70 -1.43 -4.83 -9.20
C GLU A 70 -2.41 -4.82 -8.02
N PRO A 71 -3.38 -5.76 -7.96
CA PRO A 71 -4.29 -5.87 -6.81
C PRO A 71 -3.56 -6.10 -5.49
N ILE A 72 -4.05 -5.50 -4.39
CA ILE A 72 -3.52 -5.75 -3.04
C ILE A 72 -3.92 -7.13 -2.53
N LEU A 73 -5.14 -7.56 -2.86
CA LEU A 73 -5.69 -8.88 -2.53
C LEU A 73 -5.79 -9.73 -3.81
N PRO A 74 -5.61 -11.07 -3.70
CA PRO A 74 -5.68 -11.98 -4.84
C PRO A 74 -7.08 -12.11 -5.46
#